data_AF-F6GYY9-F1
#
_entry.id   AF-F6GYY9-F1
#
_cell.length_a   1.000
_cell.length_b   1.000
_cell.length_c   1.000
_cell.angle_alpha   90.00
_cell.angle_beta   90.00
_cell.angle_gamma   90.00
#
_symmetry.space_group_name_H-M   'P 1'
#
loop_
_entity.id
_entity.type
_entity.pdbx_description
1 polymer ?
#
loop_
_entity_poly.entity_id
_entity_poly.type
_entity_poly.pdbx_seq_one_letter_code
_entity_poly.pdbx_strand_id
1 'polypeptide(L)' 'MYLSFGLQWTDKKAYDETLLKLAGLFKKNFEVFANYKIGKDNKLTEEIVAAGPIF' A
#
# COMPACT_ATOMS: atom_id res chain seq x y z
N MET A 1 -10.42 -20.47 -10.99
CA MET A 1 -9.37 -19.42 -10.87
C MET A 1 -10.08 -18.10 -10.63
N TYR A 2 -10.17 -17.61 -9.40
CA TYR A 2 -10.83 -16.34 -9.11
C TYR A 2 -9.83 -15.20 -9.31
N LEU A 3 -9.97 -14.46 -10.42
CA LEU A 3 -9.02 -13.41 -10.85
C LEU A 3 -9.36 -12.00 -10.34
N SER A 4 -10.33 -11.82 -9.45
CA SER A 4 -10.55 -10.51 -8.83
C SER A 4 -11.27 -10.63 -7.49
N PHE A 5 -10.58 -10.24 -6.42
CA PHE A 5 -11.13 -10.20 -5.06
C PHE A 5 -12.26 -9.17 -4.93
N GLY A 6 -12.19 -8.06 -5.67
CA GLY A 6 -13.26 -7.07 -5.71
C GLY A 6 -14.56 -7.61 -6.30
N LEU A 7 -14.51 -8.58 -7.23
CA LEU A 7 -15.73 -9.16 -7.83
C LEU A 7 -16.57 -9.95 -6.82
N GLN A 8 -15.96 -10.50 -5.76
CA GLN A 8 -16.65 -11.31 -4.75
C GLN A 8 -17.41 -10.48 -3.70
N TRP A 9 -17.17 -9.16 -3.61
CA TRP A 9 -17.89 -8.29 -2.70
C TRP A 9 -19.24 -7.88 -3.27
N THR A 10 -20.31 -8.10 -2.51
CA THR A 10 -21.66 -7.63 -2.89
C THR A 10 -21.74 -6.10 -2.86
N ASP A 11 -21.08 -5.48 -1.89
CA ASP A 11 -20.94 -4.03 -1.77
C ASP A 11 -19.56 -3.58 -2.30
N LYS A 12 -19.55 -3.01 -3.51
CA LYS A 12 -18.32 -2.50 -4.15
C LYS A 12 -17.77 -1.26 -3.46
N LYS A 13 -18.64 -0.44 -2.87
CA LYS A 13 -18.22 0.77 -2.16
C LYS A 13 -17.48 0.41 -0.88
N ALA A 14 -18.00 -0.56 -0.12
CA ALA A 14 -17.32 -1.07 1.07
C ALA A 14 -15.96 -1.71 0.74
N TYR A 15 -15.83 -2.36 -0.43
CA TYR A 15 -14.56 -2.88 -0.92
C TYR A 15 -13.54 -1.75 -1.19
N ASP A 16 -13.94 -0.72 -1.93
CA ASP A 16 -13.07 0.42 -2.25
C ASP A 16 -12.66 1.21 -0.99
N GLU A 17 -13.60 1.45 -0.07
CA GLU A 17 -13.32 2.08 1.23
C GLU A 17 -12.35 1.24 2.08
N THR A 18 -12.46 -0.09 2.01
CA THR A 18 -11.54 -1.01 2.69
C THR A 18 -10.15 -0.97 2.07
N LEU A 19 -10.03 -0.93 0.74
CA LEU A 19 -8.74 -0.77 0.06
C LEU A 19 -8.06 0.55 0.44
N LEU A 20 -8.82 1.66 0.42
CA LEU A 20 -8.32 2.96 0.83
C LEU A 20 -7.81 2.95 2.28
N LYS A 21 -8.57 2.33 3.19
CA LYS A 21 -8.16 2.18 4.60
C LYS A 21 -6.92 1.31 4.76
N LEU A 22 -6.88 0.14 4.12
CA LEU A 22 -5.75 -0.78 4.17
C LEU A 22 -4.47 -0.09 3.73
N ALA A 23 -4.57 0.73 2.71
CA ALA A 23 -3.42 1.32 2.13
C ALA A 23 -2.95 2.60 2.85
N GLY A 24 -3.86 3.34 3.47
CA GLY A 24 -3.51 4.31 4.51
C GLY A 24 -2.77 3.68 5.68
N LEU A 25 -3.16 2.48 6.12
CA LEU A 25 -2.44 1.73 7.15
C LEU A 25 -1.04 1.31 6.67
N PHE A 26 -0.90 0.84 5.43
CA PHE A 26 0.40 0.51 4.84
C PHE A 26 1.33 1.72 4.85
N LYS A 27 0.87 2.87 4.33
CA LYS A 27 1.66 4.10 4.30
C LYS A 27 2.09 4.54 5.69
N LYS A 28 1.15 4.61 6.65
CA LYS A 28 1.45 5.00 8.04
C LYS A 28 2.48 4.08 8.70
N ASN A 29 2.39 2.77 8.45
CA ASN A 29 3.36 1.82 8.97
C ASN A 29 4.74 2.00 8.30
N PHE A 30 4.78 2.29 7.00
CA PHE A 30 6.02 2.41 6.25
C PHE A 30 6.76 3.74 6.47
N GLU A 31 6.05 4.81 6.82
CA GLU A 31 6.63 6.14 7.08
C GLU A 31 7.76 6.13 8.11
N VAL A 32 7.72 5.24 9.11
CA VAL A 32 8.79 5.09 10.11
C VAL A 32 10.11 4.65 9.47
N PHE A 33 10.04 3.90 8.37
CA PHE A 33 11.19 3.41 7.64
C PHE A 33 11.65 4.36 6.54
N ALA A 34 10.88 5.42 6.23
CA ALA A 34 11.18 6.35 5.12
C ALA A 34 12.56 7.03 5.22
N ASN A 35 13.06 7.20 6.46
CA ASN A 35 14.37 7.80 6.72
C ASN A 35 15.46 6.76 7.03
N TYR A 36 15.13 5.46 6.97
CA TYR A 36 16.09 4.39 7.19
C TYR A 36 16.96 4.23 5.95
N LYS A 37 18.28 4.33 6.14
CA LYS A 37 19.27 4.19 5.06
C LYS A 37 19.77 2.76 5.01
N ILE A 38 19.44 2.05 3.93
CA ILE A 38 20.04 0.75 3.62
C ILE A 38 21.15 1.02 2.60
N GLY A 39 22.40 1.03 3.07
CA GLY A 39 23.56 1.42 2.25
C GLY A 39 23.93 2.89 2.43
N LYS A 40 24.25 3.59 1.34
CA LYS A 40 24.79 4.97 1.39
C LYS A 40 23.72 6.06 1.33
N ASP A 41 22.52 5.74 0.85
CA ASP A 41 21.42 6.68 0.65
C ASP A 41 20.07 6.05 1.05
N ASN A 42 18.98 6.74 0.76
CA ASN A 42 17.60 6.34 1.01
C ASN A 42 16.89 5.81 -0.25
N LYS A 43 17.61 5.58 -1.35
CA LYS A 43 17.02 5.30 -2.66
C LYS A 43 16.15 4.04 -2.66
N LEU A 44 16.63 2.97 -2.01
CA LEU A 44 15.85 1.74 -1.89
C LEU A 44 14.52 1.96 -1.15
N THR A 45 14.55 2.77 -0.10
CA THR A 45 13.36 3.10 0.69
C THR A 45 12.38 3.92 -0.15
N GLU A 46 12.86 4.89 -0.93
CA GLU A 46 12.03 5.67 -1.87
C GLU A 46 11.40 4.78 -2.95
N GLU A 47 12.15 3.84 -3.51
CA GLU A 47 11.66 2.87 -4.49
C GLU A 47 10.56 1.96 -3.90
N ILE A 48 10.71 1.49 -2.66
CA ILE A 48 9.68 0.68 -1.99
C ILE A 48 8.42 1.50 -1.72
N VAL A 49 8.55 2.75 -1.26
CA VAL A 49 7.39 3.64 -1.06
C VAL A 49 6.65 3.87 -2.38
N ALA A 50 7.39 4.13 -3.46
CA ALA A 50 6.82 4.38 -4.78
C ALA A 50 6.13 3.15 -5.39
N ALA A 51 6.58 1.93 -5.04
CA ALA A 51 5.94 0.67 -5.42
C ALA A 51 4.76 0.28 -4.50
N GLY A 52 4.48 1.07 -3.47
CA GLY A 52 3.38 0.86 -2.56
C GLY A 52 2.00 1.07 -3.21
N PRO A 53 0.92 0.84 -2.46
CA PRO A 53 -0.43 1.04 -2.96
C PRO A 53 -0.67 2.47 -3.47
N ILE A 54 -1.26 2.60 -4.66
CA ILE A 54 -1.67 3.87 -5.29
C ILE A 54 -3.20 3.98 -5.16
N PHE A 55 -3.71 5.12 -4.70
CA PHE A 55 -5.14 5.41 -4.55
C PHE A 55 -5.57 6.43 -5.57
#